data_AF-A0A7K4F654-F1
#
_entry.id   AF-A0A7K4F654-F1
#
_cell.length_a   1.000
_cell.length_b   1.000
_cell.length_c   1.000
_cell.angle_alpha   90.00
_cell.angle_beta   90.00
_cell.angle_gamma   90.00
#
_symmetry.space_group_name_H-M   'P 1'
#
loop_
_entity.id
_entity.type
_entity.pdbx_description
1 polymer ?
#
loop_
_entity_poly.entity_id
_entity_poly.type
_entity_poly.pdbx_seq_one_letter_code
_entity_poly.pdbx_strand_id
1 'polypeptide(L)'
;TTVSDMGIDVFGLNCSTGPIEMTPSVQWLDEQNEHDLLVVPNAGMPENQGGQAVYKMTPEKMSHALRDFLKQYKKVRIIGGCCGTNPLHIAALRKVIDEKDNSVEG
;
A
#
# COMPACT_ATOMS: atom_id res chain seq x y z
N THR A 1 1.04 -16.22 -11.65
CA THR A 1 2.06 -16.82 -10.73
C THR A 1 1.66 -18.24 -10.36
N THR A 2 2.53 -19.11 -9.81
CA THR A 2 2.13 -20.50 -9.47
C THR A 2 0.91 -20.59 -8.55
N VAL A 3 0.76 -19.65 -7.62
CA VAL A 3 -0.37 -19.66 -6.66
C VAL A 3 -1.64 -19.00 -7.22
N SER A 4 -1.57 -18.34 -8.39
CA SER A 4 -2.73 -17.74 -9.05
C SER A 4 -3.78 -18.79 -9.45
N ASP A 5 -3.32 -19.96 -9.90
CA ASP A 5 -4.18 -21.06 -10.37
C ASP A 5 -4.84 -21.84 -9.22
N MET A 6 -4.58 -21.46 -7.96
CA MET A 6 -5.12 -22.12 -6.77
C MET A 6 -6.51 -21.61 -6.36
N GLY A 7 -7.13 -20.74 -7.16
CA GLY A 7 -8.46 -20.18 -6.89
C GLY A 7 -8.45 -19.07 -5.84
N ILE A 8 -7.40 -18.25 -5.80
CA ILE A 8 -7.33 -17.06 -4.95
C ILE A 8 -8.01 -15.85 -5.62
N ASP A 9 -8.58 -14.95 -4.83
CA ASP A 9 -9.22 -13.74 -5.35
C ASP A 9 -8.28 -12.53 -5.43
N VAL A 10 -7.31 -12.44 -4.51
CA VAL A 10 -6.47 -11.24 -4.29
C VAL A 10 -5.03 -11.63 -3.98
N PHE A 11 -4.07 -10.90 -4.54
CA PHE A 11 -2.67 -10.92 -4.12
C PHE A 11 -2.38 -9.78 -3.14
N GLY A 12 -1.49 -10.00 -2.17
CA GLY A 12 -1.19 -9.01 -1.14
C GLY A 12 0.29 -8.87 -0.84
N LEU A 13 0.71 -7.64 -0.57
CA LEU A 13 2.00 -7.30 0.02
C LEU A 13 1.76 -6.58 1.35
N ASN A 14 2.34 -7.11 2.43
CA ASN A 14 2.29 -6.45 3.73
C ASN A 14 3.62 -6.51 4.48
N CYS A 15 3.86 -5.52 5.34
CA CYS A 15 5.04 -5.44 6.22
C CYS A 15 6.38 -5.41 5.46
N SER A 16 7.48 -5.69 6.16
CA SER A 16 8.90 -5.67 5.74
C SER A 16 9.44 -4.32 5.28
N THR A 17 8.70 -3.61 4.44
CA THR A 17 9.14 -2.40 3.73
C THR A 17 8.13 -1.27 3.84
N GLY A 18 8.59 -0.04 3.57
CA GLY A 18 7.72 1.11 3.33
C GLY A 18 7.11 1.08 1.93
N PRO A 19 6.22 2.03 1.61
CA PRO A 19 5.59 2.08 0.29
C PRO A 19 6.61 2.28 -0.83
N ILE A 20 7.68 3.06 -0.62
CA ILE A 20 8.68 3.35 -1.66
C ILE A 20 9.38 2.05 -2.09
N GLU A 21 9.83 1.26 -1.13
CA GLU A 21 10.57 0.03 -1.41
C GLU A 21 9.66 -1.11 -1.91
N MET A 22 8.35 -1.05 -1.68
CA MET A 22 7.37 -1.99 -2.26
C MET A 22 7.14 -1.78 -3.77
N THR A 23 7.48 -0.61 -4.32
CA THR A 23 7.16 -0.22 -5.71
C THR A 23 7.51 -1.30 -6.75
N PRO A 24 8.72 -1.91 -6.77
CA PRO A 24 9.05 -2.90 -7.79
C PRO A 24 8.17 -4.15 -7.72
N SER A 25 7.82 -4.60 -6.51
CA SER A 25 6.95 -5.76 -6.32
C SER A 25 5.51 -5.47 -6.71
N VAL A 26 5.00 -4.28 -6.37
CA VAL A 26 3.66 -3.83 -6.76
C VAL A 26 3.57 -3.71 -8.28
N GLN A 27 4.57 -3.07 -8.92
CA GLN A 27 4.63 -2.94 -10.37
C GLN A 27 4.62 -4.32 -11.05
N TRP A 28 5.50 -5.22 -10.62
CA TRP A 28 5.58 -6.55 -11.22
C TRP A 28 4.26 -7.33 -11.09
N LEU A 29 3.60 -7.27 -9.93
CA LEU A 29 2.30 -7.92 -9.71
C LEU A 29 1.19 -7.28 -10.56
N ASP A 30 1.17 -5.95 -10.69
CA ASP A 30 0.19 -5.22 -11.52
C ASP A 30 0.33 -5.60 -13.01
N GLU A 31 1.57 -5.73 -13.50
CA GLU A 31 1.91 -6.13 -14.86
C GLU A 31 1.43 -7.55 -15.22
N GLN A 32 1.28 -8.45 -14.23
CA GLN A 32 0.70 -9.77 -14.48
C GLN A 32 -0.77 -9.67 -14.89
N ASN A 33 -1.47 -8.60 -14.47
CA ASN A 33 -2.84 -8.29 -14.82
C ASN A 33 -3.87 -9.40 -14.46
N GLU A 34 -3.53 -10.31 -13.55
CA GLU A 34 -4.35 -11.48 -13.19
C GLU A 34 -5.37 -11.15 -12.08
N HIS A 35 -4.92 -10.69 -10.91
CA HIS A 35 -5.76 -10.49 -9.72
C HIS A 35 -5.68 -9.06 -9.19
N ASP A 36 -6.66 -8.68 -8.38
CA ASP A 36 -6.60 -7.46 -7.59
C ASP A 36 -5.51 -7.55 -6.51
N LEU A 37 -4.97 -6.38 -6.14
CA LEU A 37 -3.85 -6.23 -5.23
C LEU A 37 -4.24 -5.48 -3.95
N LEU A 38 -3.77 -6.03 -2.84
CA LEU A 38 -3.72 -5.44 -1.51
C LEU A 38 -2.30 -4.93 -1.21
N VAL A 39 -2.18 -3.67 -0.80
CA VAL A 39 -0.89 -3.04 -0.47
C VAL A 39 -0.94 -2.42 0.93
N VAL A 40 -0.23 -3.03 1.88
CA VAL A 40 -0.28 -2.70 3.32
C VAL A 40 1.17 -2.53 3.86
N PRO A 41 1.87 -1.45 3.50
CA PRO A 41 3.27 -1.23 3.90
C PRO A 41 3.40 -0.80 5.36
N ASN A 42 4.64 -0.85 5.86
CA ASN A 42 5.01 -0.15 7.09
C ASN A 42 4.96 1.37 6.90
N ALA A 43 4.95 2.14 7.99
CA ALA A 43 5.14 3.59 7.97
C ALA A 43 6.60 3.97 7.65
N GLY A 44 7.08 3.58 6.47
CA GLY A 44 8.47 3.68 6.03
C GLY A 44 9.33 2.49 6.48
N MET A 45 10.62 2.54 6.14
CA MET A 45 11.57 1.54 6.62
C MET A 45 11.77 1.63 8.14
N PRO A 46 11.93 0.49 8.83
CA PRO A 46 12.25 0.49 10.25
C PRO A 46 13.66 1.04 10.48
N GLU A 47 13.80 1.90 11.47
CA GLU A 47 15.08 2.34 11.99
C GLU A 47 15.31 1.73 13.37
N ASN A 48 16.52 1.20 13.62
CA ASN A 48 16.88 0.74 14.96
C ASN A 48 17.25 1.93 15.84
N GLN A 49 16.45 2.18 16.88
CA GLN A 49 16.75 3.16 17.93
C GLN A 49 16.76 2.44 19.28
N GLY A 50 17.96 2.22 19.81
CA GLY A 50 18.12 1.56 21.12
C GLY A 50 17.58 0.12 21.16
N GLY A 51 17.67 -0.62 20.06
CA GLY A 51 17.17 -1.99 19.96
C GLY A 51 15.68 -2.10 19.61
N GLN A 52 15.00 -0.97 19.37
CA GLN A 52 13.59 -0.93 18.97
C GLN A 52 13.46 -0.47 17.52
N ALA A 53 12.54 -1.08 16.78
CA ALA A 53 12.18 -0.63 15.45
C ALA A 53 11.26 0.61 15.54
N VAL A 54 11.72 1.74 15.01
CA VAL A 54 10.99 2.99 14.94
C VAL A 54 10.69 3.33 13.49
N TYR A 55 9.45 3.73 13.21
CA TYR A 55 8.96 4.05 11.88
C TYR A 55 8.61 5.54 11.82
N LYS A 56 9.15 6.25 10.82
CA LYS A 56 9.12 7.72 10.79
C LYS A 56 8.25 8.32 9.69
N MET A 57 7.67 7.52 8.79
CA MET A 57 6.80 8.07 7.75
C MET A 57 5.53 8.62 8.40
N THR A 58 5.17 9.85 8.05
CA THR A 58 3.97 10.49 8.58
C THR A 58 2.72 10.02 7.83
N PRO A 59 1.51 10.19 8.40
CA PRO A 59 0.25 9.92 7.71
C PRO A 59 0.17 10.56 6.31
N GLU A 60 0.62 11.80 6.16
CA GLU A 60 0.56 12.55 4.90
C GLU A 60 1.51 11.97 3.85
N LYS A 61 2.73 11.61 4.25
CA LYS A 61 3.70 11.00 3.32
C LYS A 61 3.23 9.63 2.87
N MET A 62 2.73 8.81 3.79
CA MET A 62 2.21 7.48 3.48
C MET A 62 0.99 7.57 2.55
N SER A 63 0.07 8.50 2.82
CA SER A 63 -1.13 8.66 2.00
C SER A 63 -0.85 9.20 0.61
N HIS A 64 0.13 10.10 0.44
CA HIS A 64 0.60 10.51 -0.90
C HIS A 64 1.15 9.32 -1.68
N ALA A 65 2.04 8.52 -1.09
CA ALA A 65 2.61 7.36 -1.78
C ALA A 65 1.54 6.33 -2.18
N LEU A 66 0.58 6.03 -1.30
CA LEU A 66 -0.50 5.07 -1.62
C LEU A 66 -1.54 5.65 -2.58
N ARG A 67 -1.76 6.97 -2.60
CA ARG A 67 -2.53 7.65 -3.66
C ARG A 67 -1.88 7.45 -5.02
N ASP A 68 -0.55 7.58 -5.09
CA ASP A 68 0.19 7.38 -6.32
C ASP A 68 0.06 5.93 -6.80
N PHE A 69 0.13 4.95 -5.90
CA PHE A 69 -0.14 3.56 -6.23
C PHE A 69 -1.54 3.35 -6.82
N LEU A 70 -2.56 3.93 -6.19
CA LEU A 70 -3.95 3.85 -6.67
C LEU A 70 -4.18 4.50 -8.05
N LYS A 71 -3.30 5.43 -8.46
CA LYS A 71 -3.34 6.09 -9.77
C LYS A 71 -2.53 5.34 -10.82
N GLN A 72 -1.37 4.81 -10.44
CA GLN A 72 -0.41 4.20 -11.35
C GLN A 72 -0.73 2.74 -11.65
N TYR A 73 -1.20 1.98 -10.65
CA TYR A 73 -1.39 0.54 -10.73
C TYR A 73 -2.87 0.18 -10.71
N LYS A 74 -3.36 -0.38 -11.81
CA LYS A 74 -4.80 -0.61 -12.03
C LYS A 74 -5.37 -1.70 -11.13
N LYS A 75 -4.54 -2.67 -10.76
CA LYS A 75 -4.90 -3.80 -9.91
C LYS A 75 -4.85 -3.46 -8.43
N VAL A 76 -4.25 -2.34 -8.01
CA VAL A 76 -4.31 -1.93 -6.60
C VAL A 76 -5.72 -1.48 -6.25
N ARG A 77 -6.44 -2.33 -5.51
CA ARG A 77 -7.83 -2.10 -5.08
C ARG A 77 -7.98 -1.93 -3.58
N ILE A 78 -7.02 -2.43 -2.81
CA ILE A 78 -7.05 -2.39 -1.35
C ILE A 78 -5.74 -1.79 -0.85
N ILE A 79 -5.84 -0.77 0.00
CA ILE A 79 -4.68 -0.14 0.65
C ILE A 79 -4.89 -0.10 2.16
N GLY A 80 -3.79 -0.13 2.92
CA GLY A 80 -3.83 -0.05 4.37
C GLY A 80 -2.47 0.25 4.98
N GLY A 81 -2.30 -0.12 6.26
CA GLY A 81 -1.06 0.07 7.00
C GLY A 81 -0.66 -1.11 7.88
N CYS A 82 0.64 -1.39 7.97
CA CYS A 82 1.23 -2.41 8.85
C CYS A 82 2.01 -1.75 10.02
N CYS A 83 3.25 -2.16 10.30
CA CYS A 83 4.02 -1.65 11.44
C CYS A 83 4.30 -0.14 11.32
N GLY A 84 4.22 0.56 12.45
CA GLY A 84 4.40 2.01 12.50
C GLY A 84 3.17 2.83 12.10
N THR A 85 2.13 2.19 11.54
CA THR A 85 0.87 2.88 11.25
C THR A 85 -0.02 2.97 12.48
N ASN A 86 -0.94 3.94 12.45
CA ASN A 86 -1.86 4.24 13.54
C ASN A 86 -3.18 4.83 12.97
N PRO A 87 -4.19 5.14 13.80
CA PRO A 87 -5.46 5.67 13.29
C PRO A 87 -5.35 6.94 12.45
N LEU A 88 -4.35 7.80 12.67
CA LEU A 88 -4.14 9.00 11.84
C LEU A 88 -3.69 8.64 10.42
N HIS A 89 -2.90 7.58 10.26
CA HIS A 89 -2.55 7.05 8.94
C HIS A 89 -3.80 6.56 8.21
N ILE A 90 -4.63 5.76 8.88
CA ILE A 90 -5.86 5.23 8.28
C ILE A 90 -6.82 6.36 7.89
N ALA A 91 -6.97 7.40 8.74
CA ALA A 91 -7.76 8.57 8.42
C ALA A 91 -7.23 9.33 7.19
N ALA A 92 -5.91 9.43 7.03
CA ALA A 92 -5.29 10.03 5.85
C ALA A 92 -5.52 9.18 4.59
N LEU A 93 -5.49 7.85 4.68
CA LEU A 93 -5.81 6.95 3.57
C LEU A 93 -7.29 7.02 3.17
N ARG A 94 -8.22 7.13 4.14
CA ARG A 94 -9.65 7.31 3.85
C ARG A 94 -9.88 8.54 2.98
N LYS A 95 -9.28 9.68 3.31
CA LYS A 95 -9.38 10.91 2.51
C LYS A 95 -8.91 10.72 1.06
N VAL A 96 -7.82 9.97 0.87
CA VAL A 96 -7.34 9.62 -0.48
C VAL A 96 -8.38 8.84 -1.28
N ILE A 97 -9.06 7.88 -0.64
CA ILE A 97 -10.10 7.08 -1.29
C ILE A 97 -11.33 7.95 -1.61
N ASP A 98 -11.78 8.79 -0.66
CA ASP A 98 -12.88 9.74 -0.89
C ASP A 98 -12.63 10.67 -2.09
N GLU A 99 -11.41 11.22 -2.17
CA GLU A 99 -11.01 12.08 -3.29
C GLU A 99 -10.98 11.33 -4.63
N LYS A 100 -10.56 10.07 -4.64
CA LYS A 100 -10.52 9.24 -5.85
C LYS A 100 -11.95 8.95 -6.35
N ASP A 101 -12.86 8.56 -5.46
CA ASP A 101 -14.24 8.24 -5.84
C ASP A 101 -14.91 9.45 -6.50
N ASN A 102 -14.74 10.65 -5.94
CA ASN A 102 -15.25 11.90 -6.50
C ASN A 102 -14.67 12.26 -7.89
N SER A 103 -13.49 11.73 -8.25
CA SER A 103 -12.84 11.99 -9.55
C SER A 103 -13.29 11.04 -10.68
N VAL A 104 -14.03 9.97 -10.34
CA VAL A 104 -14.53 8.98 -11.31
C VAL A 104 -15.96 9.28 -11.74
N GLU A 105 -16.70 10.10 -10.98
CA GLU A 105 -18.08 10.50 -11.27
C GLU A 105 -18.23 11.77 -12.13
N GLY A 106 -17.13 12.40 -12.57
CA GLY A 106 -17.11 13.59 -13.43
C GLY A 106 -16.43 13.34 -14.77
#